data_AF-A0A6N8WI23-F1
#
_entry.id   AF-A0A6N8WI23-F1
#
_cell.length_a   1.000
_cell.length_b   1.000
_cell.length_c   1.000
_cell.angle_alpha   90.00
_cell.angle_beta   90.00
_cell.angle_gamma   90.00
#
_symmetry.space_group_name_H-M   'P 1'
#
loop_
_entity.id
_entity.type
_entity.pdbx_description
1 polymer ?
#
loop_
_entity_poly.entity_id
_entity_poly.type
_entity_poly.pdbx_seq_one_letter_code
_entity_poly.pdbx_strand_id
1 'polypeptide(L)'
;MAKTLCTGIRKDGQPCQANGLEQYNGLCLAHGAPPEQAHSWRALGGKNSATAVRRDNRMPEQLKHALDLVQKTMDRLAEQEPTPANCNAISRCAQTLINLRRRADEEMELIRAEETQAAAALIAGANTDLELLESAARINTEQDRFRGEALVEQGFADLEQADNPDHPPEVVLNLKGQLRFGFHNLFVTKELLIDIDRELSKYDFGLPSAPYLPAITGMLNGLEKGVEATLSDLAQVHPAPVDPLTGQPFTKLPACVKIRNARDLLTRCDANPQEVLAAQRTDIKGLRRRVEEYTESEDYQRKREALEKDPPLVEVLEASFKVLAGETPQQPSAQGSGPADGKVGAKQHRQTNNI
;
A
#
# COMPACT_ATOMS: atom_id res chain seq x y z
N MET A 1 56.41 -10.67 -23.35
CA MET A 1 56.46 -9.22 -23.08
C MET A 1 55.78 -8.96 -21.75
N ALA A 2 56.42 -8.24 -20.84
CA ALA A 2 55.84 -7.92 -19.53
C ALA A 2 54.58 -7.09 -19.74
N LYS A 3 53.42 -7.56 -19.25
CA LYS A 3 52.17 -6.82 -19.38
C LYS A 3 52.17 -5.69 -18.36
N THR A 4 52.45 -4.47 -18.80
CA THR A 4 52.25 -3.27 -17.99
C THR A 4 50.75 -2.96 -17.90
N LEU A 5 50.26 -2.74 -16.68
CA LEU A 5 48.87 -2.33 -16.46
C LEU A 5 48.64 -0.90 -16.92
N CYS A 6 47.37 -0.60 -17.23
CA CYS A 6 46.94 0.72 -17.64
C CYS A 6 47.12 1.74 -16.51
N THR A 7 47.80 2.85 -16.79
CA THR A 7 48.03 3.92 -15.81
C THR A 7 46.81 4.82 -15.56
N GLY A 8 45.73 4.66 -16.35
CA GLY A 8 44.51 5.45 -16.24
C GLY A 8 43.63 5.11 -15.03
N ILE A 9 42.83 6.09 -14.60
CA ILE A 9 41.85 5.95 -13.50
C ILE A 9 40.45 5.87 -14.10
N ARG A 10 39.65 4.91 -13.63
CA ARG A 10 38.25 4.72 -14.03
C ARG A 10 37.36 5.84 -13.47
N LYS A 11 36.14 5.96 -13.99
CA LYS A 11 35.15 6.97 -13.53
C LYS A 11 34.77 6.83 -12.04
N ASP A 12 34.95 5.65 -11.46
CA ASP A 12 34.72 5.34 -10.04
C ASP A 12 35.94 5.64 -9.16
N GLY A 13 37.00 6.23 -9.70
CA GLY A 13 38.23 6.60 -8.98
C GLY A 13 39.23 5.45 -8.79
N GLN A 14 38.91 4.24 -9.23
CA GLN A 14 39.79 3.07 -9.09
C GLN A 14 40.80 2.96 -10.25
N PRO A 15 42.00 2.38 -10.03
CA PRO A 15 42.99 2.17 -11.09
C PRO A 15 42.47 1.18 -12.15
N CYS A 16 42.79 1.45 -13.40
CA CYS A 16 42.36 0.61 -14.52
C CYS A 16 43.15 -0.70 -14.56
N GLN A 17 42.44 -1.83 -14.48
CA GLN A 17 43.03 -3.18 -14.51
C GLN A 17 43.29 -3.71 -15.94
N ALA A 18 43.05 -2.89 -16.97
CA ALA A 18 43.31 -3.29 -18.35
C ALA A 18 44.82 -3.25 -18.66
N ASN A 19 45.24 -3.96 -19.71
CA ASN A 19 46.62 -3.87 -20.18
C ASN A 19 46.88 -2.49 -20.81
N GLY A 20 47.95 -1.83 -20.37
CA GLY A 20 48.47 -0.61 -20.97
C GLY A 20 49.22 -0.93 -22.26
N LEU A 21 49.06 -0.08 -23.28
CA LEU A 21 49.75 -0.22 -24.55
C LEU A 21 50.86 0.83 -24.64
N GLU A 22 52.04 0.44 -25.10
CA GLU A 22 53.19 1.36 -25.25
C GLU A 22 52.87 2.53 -26.19
N GLN A 23 52.13 2.26 -27.28
CA GLN A 23 51.68 3.28 -28.24
C GLN A 23 50.76 4.36 -27.63
N TYR A 24 50.22 4.14 -26.43
CA TYR A 24 49.44 5.12 -25.67
C TYR A 24 50.08 5.46 -24.32
N ASN A 25 51.42 5.42 -24.23
CA ASN A 25 52.17 5.76 -23.02
C ASN A 25 51.72 4.98 -21.78
N GLY A 26 51.41 3.68 -21.96
CA GLY A 26 50.95 2.83 -20.86
C GLY A 26 49.46 2.97 -20.54
N LEU A 27 48.67 3.69 -21.33
CA LEU A 27 47.20 3.69 -21.23
C LEU A 27 46.59 2.57 -22.06
N CYS A 28 45.43 2.06 -21.64
CA CYS A 28 44.65 1.12 -22.44
C CYS A 28 43.91 1.84 -23.58
N LEU A 29 43.37 1.08 -24.54
CA LEU A 29 42.59 1.62 -25.66
C LEU A 29 41.43 2.53 -25.23
N ALA A 30 40.85 2.30 -24.05
CA ALA A 30 39.74 3.11 -23.55
C ALA A 30 40.17 4.47 -22.97
N HIS A 31 41.40 4.58 -22.46
CA HIS A 31 41.92 5.80 -21.83
C HIS A 31 42.89 6.59 -22.72
N GLY A 32 43.62 5.92 -23.61
CA GLY A 32 44.66 6.53 -24.43
C GLY A 32 44.23 6.89 -25.85
N ALA A 33 43.19 6.26 -26.39
CA ALA A 33 42.77 6.50 -27.76
C ALA A 33 41.91 7.77 -27.88
N PRO A 34 42.06 8.55 -28.97
CA PRO A 34 41.16 9.67 -29.27
C PRO A 34 39.70 9.19 -29.31
N PRO A 35 38.73 9.99 -28.82
CA PRO A 35 37.32 9.58 -28.73
C PRO A 35 36.77 9.01 -30.05
N GLU A 36 37.11 9.64 -31.18
CA GLU A 36 36.68 9.26 -32.52
C GLU A 36 37.16 7.84 -32.91
N GLN A 37 38.41 7.50 -32.58
CA GLN A 37 38.96 6.16 -32.82
C GLN A 37 38.36 5.12 -31.86
N ALA A 38 38.20 5.47 -30.57
CA ALA A 38 37.57 4.60 -29.59
C ALA A 38 36.11 4.26 -29.95
N HIS A 39 35.36 5.21 -30.49
CA HIS A 39 34.01 4.98 -30.99
C HIS A 39 34.00 4.05 -32.22
N SER A 40 34.90 4.28 -33.17
CA SER A 40 35.03 3.43 -34.37
C SER A 40 35.40 1.98 -34.00
N TRP A 41 36.28 1.76 -33.03
CA TRP A 41 36.65 0.41 -32.57
C TRP A 41 35.57 -0.28 -31.74
N ARG A 42 34.78 0.45 -30.95
CA ARG A 42 33.59 -0.13 -30.30
C ARG A 42 32.55 -0.57 -31.33
N ALA A 43 32.40 0.20 -32.42
CA ALA A 43 31.51 -0.15 -33.52
C ALA A 43 32.02 -1.36 -34.32
N LEU A 44 33.33 -1.45 -34.57
CA LEU A 44 33.96 -2.52 -35.34
C LEU A 44 34.20 -3.82 -34.54
N GLY A 45 34.50 -3.72 -33.24
CA GLY A 45 35.08 -4.82 -32.45
C GLY A 45 34.16 -5.47 -31.42
N GLY A 46 32.91 -5.03 -31.25
CA GLY A 46 32.21 -5.30 -29.98
C GLY A 46 31.28 -6.52 -29.91
N LYS A 47 30.49 -6.79 -30.96
CA LYS A 47 29.27 -7.61 -30.80
C LYS A 47 29.31 -9.00 -31.44
N ASN A 48 30.18 -9.28 -32.41
CA ASN A 48 30.16 -10.58 -33.10
C ASN A 48 31.32 -11.49 -32.69
N SER A 49 32.57 -10.98 -32.66
CA SER A 49 33.73 -11.74 -32.19
C SER A 49 33.67 -12.01 -30.68
N ALA A 50 33.31 -11.01 -29.87
CA ALA A 50 33.19 -11.18 -28.43
C ALA A 50 32.00 -12.04 -28.02
N THR A 51 30.97 -12.20 -28.85
CA THR A 51 29.79 -13.03 -28.55
C THR A 51 29.98 -14.47 -29.03
N ALA A 52 30.70 -14.67 -30.15
CA ALA A 52 31.11 -16.00 -30.60
C ALA A 52 32.18 -16.62 -29.68
N VAL A 53 33.23 -15.85 -29.31
CA VAL A 53 34.25 -16.29 -28.35
C VAL A 53 33.65 -16.46 -26.95
N ARG A 54 32.70 -15.60 -26.54
CA ARG A 54 31.93 -15.84 -25.31
C ARG A 54 31.03 -17.07 -25.42
N ARG A 55 30.45 -17.39 -26.58
CA ARG A 55 29.65 -18.61 -26.78
C ARG A 55 30.49 -19.88 -26.66
N ASP A 56 31.67 -19.91 -27.26
CA ASP A 56 32.59 -21.05 -27.14
C ASP A 56 33.15 -21.21 -25.71
N ASN A 57 33.37 -20.10 -25.00
CA ASN A 57 33.79 -20.12 -23.60
C ASN A 57 32.63 -20.35 -22.60
N ARG A 58 31.35 -20.34 -23.05
CA ARG A 58 30.14 -20.55 -22.22
C ARG A 58 29.60 -21.97 -22.33
N MET A 59 30.34 -22.90 -22.92
CA MET A 59 29.89 -24.26 -23.10
C MET A 59 30.44 -25.14 -21.97
N PRO A 60 29.59 -25.77 -21.12
CA PRO A 60 30.04 -26.73 -20.13
C PRO A 60 30.89 -27.81 -20.80
N GLU A 61 32.08 -28.11 -20.26
CA GLU A 61 33.05 -29.00 -20.92
C GLU A 61 32.46 -30.38 -21.23
N GLN A 62 31.62 -30.89 -20.33
CA GLN A 62 30.91 -32.15 -20.47
C GLN A 62 29.94 -32.20 -21.67
N LEU A 63 29.44 -31.05 -22.15
CA LEU A 63 28.49 -30.96 -23.26
C LEU A 63 29.17 -30.72 -24.62
N LYS A 64 30.43 -30.27 -24.65
CA LYS A 64 31.15 -29.95 -25.90
C LYS A 64 31.22 -31.13 -26.85
N HIS A 65 31.61 -32.30 -26.33
CA HIS A 65 31.72 -33.52 -27.12
C HIS A 65 30.37 -33.95 -27.74
N ALA A 66 29.28 -33.85 -26.96
CA ALA A 66 27.95 -34.23 -27.44
C ALA A 66 27.46 -33.29 -28.56
N LEU A 67 27.65 -31.97 -28.41
CA LEU A 67 27.31 -31.01 -29.46
C LEU A 67 28.11 -31.24 -30.74
N ASP A 68 29.43 -31.44 -30.62
CA ASP A 68 30.29 -31.71 -31.77
C ASP A 68 29.88 -32.98 -32.51
N LEU A 69 29.51 -34.03 -31.78
CA LEU A 69 29.07 -35.28 -32.37
C LEU A 69 27.75 -35.12 -33.15
N VAL A 70 26.77 -34.42 -32.56
CA VAL A 70 25.48 -34.19 -33.22
C VAL A 70 25.64 -33.25 -34.42
N GLN A 71 26.45 -32.19 -34.31
CA GLN A 71 26.75 -31.30 -35.43
C GLN A 71 27.42 -32.04 -36.58
N LYS A 72 28.48 -32.82 -36.31
CA LYS A 72 29.15 -33.64 -37.33
C LYS A 72 28.22 -34.66 -37.98
N THR A 73 27.29 -35.23 -37.21
CA THR A 73 26.29 -36.18 -37.74
C THR A 73 25.31 -35.47 -38.66
N MET A 74 24.85 -34.27 -38.29
CA MET A 74 23.98 -33.44 -39.11
C MET A 74 24.66 -33.01 -40.41
N ASP A 75 25.92 -32.57 -40.34
CA ASP A 75 26.69 -32.14 -41.52
C ASP A 75 26.88 -33.32 -42.51
N ARG A 76 27.25 -34.51 -42.00
CA ARG A 76 27.37 -35.73 -42.83
C ARG A 76 26.07 -36.16 -43.49
N LEU A 77 24.93 -35.95 -42.83
CA LEU A 77 23.62 -36.26 -43.40
C LEU A 77 23.21 -35.22 -44.46
N ALA A 78 23.61 -33.96 -44.28
CA ALA A 78 23.32 -32.87 -45.22
C ALA A 78 24.11 -32.99 -46.55
N GLU A 79 25.26 -33.66 -46.53
CA GLU A 79 26.07 -33.97 -47.72
C GLU A 79 25.49 -35.11 -48.58
N GLN A 80 24.55 -35.90 -48.05
CA GLN A 80 23.91 -37.01 -48.76
C GLN A 80 22.70 -36.55 -49.57
N GLU A 81 22.26 -37.36 -50.53
CA GLU A 81 21.02 -37.08 -51.26
C GLU A 81 19.82 -36.96 -50.29
N PRO A 82 18.91 -36.00 -50.54
CA PRO A 82 17.79 -35.70 -49.65
C PRO A 82 16.72 -36.80 -49.76
N THR A 83 16.87 -37.85 -48.95
CA THR A 83 15.83 -38.86 -48.75
C THR A 83 14.93 -38.46 -47.58
N PRO A 84 13.65 -38.92 -47.54
CA PRO A 84 12.78 -38.67 -46.39
C PRO A 84 13.37 -39.12 -45.04
N ALA A 85 14.15 -40.21 -45.05
CA ALA A 85 14.86 -40.71 -43.89
C ALA A 85 15.96 -39.74 -43.43
N ASN A 86 16.77 -39.22 -44.36
CA ASN A 86 17.83 -38.24 -44.08
C ASN A 86 17.25 -36.92 -43.56
N CYS A 87 16.17 -36.41 -44.18
CA CYS A 87 15.50 -35.20 -43.71
C CYS A 87 14.95 -35.34 -42.28
N ASN A 88 14.39 -36.50 -41.93
CA ASN A 88 13.92 -36.78 -40.57
C ASN A 88 15.09 -36.89 -39.57
N ALA A 89 16.18 -37.56 -39.96
CA ALA A 89 17.38 -37.66 -39.13
C ALA A 89 18.02 -36.28 -38.87
N ILE A 90 18.12 -35.42 -39.89
CA ILE A 90 18.58 -34.03 -39.76
C ILE A 90 17.67 -33.24 -38.81
N SER A 91 16.35 -33.37 -38.96
CA SER A 91 15.38 -32.69 -38.09
C SER A 91 15.54 -33.10 -36.63
N ARG A 92 15.79 -34.38 -36.36
CA ARG A 92 16.08 -34.89 -35.01
C ARG A 92 17.42 -34.36 -34.48
N CYS A 93 18.47 -34.35 -35.30
CA CYS A 93 19.76 -33.78 -34.92
C CYS A 93 19.62 -32.29 -34.57
N ALA A 94 18.88 -31.52 -35.37
CA ALA A 94 18.60 -30.12 -35.10
C ALA A 94 17.85 -29.92 -33.77
N GLN A 95 16.81 -30.73 -33.51
CA GLN A 95 16.10 -30.68 -32.23
C GLN A 95 17.01 -31.02 -31.05
N THR A 96 17.87 -32.03 -31.19
CA THR A 96 18.85 -32.40 -30.15
C THR A 96 19.86 -31.28 -29.92
N LEU A 97 20.35 -30.61 -30.96
CA LEU A 97 21.23 -29.44 -30.83
C LEU A 97 20.55 -28.29 -30.08
N ILE A 98 19.29 -28.00 -30.39
CA ILE A 98 18.50 -26.97 -29.69
C ILE A 98 18.39 -27.31 -28.20
N ASN A 99 18.04 -28.56 -27.88
CA ASN A 99 17.89 -29.01 -26.49
C ASN A 99 19.21 -28.97 -25.71
N LEU A 100 20.31 -29.44 -26.31
CA LEU A 100 21.63 -29.40 -25.70
C LEU A 100 22.10 -27.96 -25.44
N ARG A 101 21.85 -27.04 -26.38
CA ARG A 101 22.17 -25.61 -26.20
C ARG A 101 21.32 -24.98 -25.09
N ARG A 102 20.02 -25.27 -25.03
CA ARG A 102 19.15 -24.78 -23.95
C ARG A 102 19.64 -25.24 -22.57
N ARG A 103 20.00 -26.53 -22.46
CA ARG A 103 20.53 -27.09 -21.22
C ARG A 103 21.87 -26.45 -20.82
N ALA A 104 22.75 -26.19 -21.80
CA ALA A 104 23.99 -25.47 -21.56
C ALA A 104 23.74 -24.03 -21.06
N ASP A 105 22.75 -23.33 -21.61
CA ASP A 105 22.37 -21.99 -21.14
C ASP A 105 21.83 -22.02 -19.70
N GLU A 106 20.96 -22.99 -19.37
CA GLU A 106 20.42 -23.20 -18.01
C GLU A 106 21.54 -23.48 -16.98
N GLU A 107 22.46 -24.38 -17.31
CA GLU A 107 23.60 -24.74 -16.46
C GLU A 107 24.55 -23.55 -16.26
N MET A 108 24.78 -22.76 -17.31
CA MET A 108 25.60 -21.55 -17.20
C MET A 108 24.92 -20.41 -16.46
N GLU A 109 23.59 -20.32 -16.44
CA GLU A 109 22.87 -19.37 -15.57
C GLU A 109 22.98 -19.78 -14.11
N LEU A 110 22.90 -21.08 -13.79
CA LEU A 110 23.15 -21.61 -12.45
C LEU A 110 24.56 -21.27 -11.96
N ILE A 111 25.59 -21.62 -12.74
CA ILE A 111 26.99 -21.31 -12.41
C ILE A 111 27.18 -19.80 -12.19
N ARG A 112 26.56 -18.96 -13.03
CA ARG A 112 26.66 -17.50 -12.88
C ARG A 112 25.95 -16.99 -11.63
N ALA A 113 24.80 -17.54 -11.28
CA ALA A 113 24.11 -17.19 -10.04
C ALA A 113 24.99 -17.54 -8.83
N GLU A 114 25.59 -18.73 -8.82
CA GLU A 114 26.52 -19.18 -7.79
C GLU A 114 27.78 -18.30 -7.71
N GLU A 115 28.43 -18.00 -8.83
CA GLU A 115 29.61 -17.12 -8.88
C GLU A 115 29.27 -15.69 -8.44
N THR A 116 28.11 -15.16 -8.83
CA THR A 116 27.65 -13.82 -8.44
C THR A 116 27.35 -13.77 -6.94
N GLN A 117 26.74 -14.82 -6.40
CA GLN A 117 26.51 -14.96 -4.97
C GLN A 117 27.81 -15.11 -4.18
N ALA A 118 28.76 -15.92 -4.67
CA ALA A 118 30.08 -16.08 -4.06
C ALA A 118 30.89 -14.78 -4.08
N ALA A 119 30.85 -14.03 -5.19
CA ALA A 119 31.48 -12.72 -5.30
C ALA A 119 30.81 -11.68 -4.37
N ALA A 120 29.48 -11.68 -4.28
CA ALA A 120 28.74 -10.80 -3.37
C ALA A 120 29.07 -11.12 -1.90
N ALA A 121 29.20 -12.41 -1.54
CA ALA A 121 29.58 -12.85 -0.21
C ALA A 121 31.03 -12.48 0.14
N LEU A 122 31.97 -12.61 -0.81
CA LEU A 122 33.36 -12.15 -0.69
C LEU A 122 33.44 -10.63 -0.42
N ILE A 123 32.63 -9.83 -1.13
CA ILE A 123 32.57 -8.37 -0.96
C ILE A 123 31.95 -7.99 0.38
N ALA A 124 30.95 -8.75 0.84
CA ALA A 124 30.27 -8.52 2.11
C ALA A 124 31.07 -9.00 3.35
N GLY A 125 32.21 -9.68 3.15
CA GLY A 125 32.98 -10.30 4.24
C GLY A 125 32.21 -11.41 4.96
N ALA A 126 31.17 -11.96 4.33
CA ALA A 126 30.37 -13.05 4.87
C ALA A 126 31.07 -14.38 4.55
N ASN A 127 31.32 -15.21 5.56
CA ASN A 127 31.80 -16.58 5.35
C ASN A 127 30.84 -17.30 4.39
N THR A 128 31.38 -17.75 3.25
CA THR A 128 30.67 -18.43 2.14
C THR A 128 30.34 -19.89 2.45
N ASP A 129 30.24 -20.26 3.72
CA ASP A 129 29.85 -21.61 4.08
C ASP A 129 28.33 -21.73 3.94
N LEU A 130 27.91 -22.25 2.78
CA LEU A 130 26.50 -22.48 2.46
C LEU A 130 25.82 -23.33 3.54
N GLU A 131 26.54 -24.30 4.12
CA GLU A 131 26.01 -25.12 5.22
C GLU A 131 25.77 -24.28 6.48
N LEU A 132 26.63 -23.29 6.74
CA LEU A 132 26.47 -22.36 7.85
C LEU A 132 25.30 -21.39 7.63
N LEU A 133 25.09 -20.92 6.41
CA LEU A 133 23.94 -20.07 6.04
C LEU A 133 22.63 -20.85 6.12
N GLU A 134 22.59 -22.09 5.62
CA GLU A 134 21.44 -22.98 5.76
C GLU A 134 21.15 -23.30 7.23
N SER A 135 22.19 -23.56 8.02
CA SER A 135 22.07 -23.81 9.46
C SER A 135 21.55 -22.57 10.18
N ALA A 136 22.05 -21.37 9.85
CA ALA A 136 21.56 -20.12 10.41
C ALA A 136 20.09 -19.86 10.04
N ALA A 137 19.68 -20.15 8.80
CA ALA A 137 18.30 -20.05 8.37
C ALA A 137 17.37 -21.02 9.12
N ARG A 138 17.81 -22.27 9.33
CA ARG A 138 17.09 -23.26 10.13
C ARG A 138 16.94 -22.82 11.58
N ILE A 139 18.03 -22.36 12.21
CA ILE A 139 18.02 -21.84 13.59
C ILE A 139 17.04 -20.67 13.71
N ASN A 140 17.09 -19.70 12.80
CA ASN A 140 16.15 -18.58 12.81
C ASN A 140 14.70 -19.04 12.65
N THR A 141 14.44 -20.02 11.77
CA THR A 141 13.10 -20.58 11.57
C THR A 141 12.58 -21.27 12.83
N GLU A 142 13.43 -22.04 13.53
CA GLU A 142 13.05 -22.66 14.80
C GLU A 142 12.82 -21.63 15.90
N GLN A 143 13.69 -20.63 16.02
CA GLN A 143 13.53 -19.53 16.98
C GLN A 143 12.22 -18.77 16.75
N ASP A 144 11.91 -18.48 15.49
CA ASP A 144 10.67 -17.83 15.10
C ASP A 144 9.46 -18.71 15.42
N ARG A 145 9.53 -20.02 15.18
CA ARG A 145 8.47 -20.96 15.59
C ARG A 145 8.23 -20.90 17.10
N PHE A 146 9.28 -21.04 17.91
CA PHE A 146 9.15 -21.00 19.38
C PHE A 146 8.58 -19.67 19.89
N ARG A 147 9.00 -18.54 19.29
CA ARG A 147 8.45 -17.22 19.64
C ARG A 147 6.98 -17.08 19.27
N GLY A 148 6.58 -17.61 18.10
CA GLY A 148 5.18 -17.66 17.68
C GLY A 148 4.32 -18.51 18.62
N GLU A 149 4.75 -19.73 18.92
CA GLU A 149 4.09 -20.64 19.87
C GLU A 149 3.95 -20.01 21.26
N ALA A 150 5.01 -19.37 21.77
CA ALA A 150 4.96 -18.70 23.07
C ALA A 150 3.97 -17.53 23.11
N LEU A 151 3.75 -16.81 22.01
CA LEU A 151 2.72 -15.77 21.93
C LEU A 151 1.30 -16.37 21.94
N VAL A 152 1.11 -17.54 21.33
CA VAL A 152 -0.15 -18.28 21.38
C VAL A 152 -0.42 -18.79 22.80
N GLU A 153 0.55 -19.43 23.44
CA GLU A 153 0.44 -19.93 24.82
C GLU A 153 0.14 -18.82 25.83
N GLN A 154 0.71 -17.63 25.64
CA GLN A 154 0.47 -16.46 26.48
C GLN A 154 -0.83 -15.69 26.10
N GLY A 155 -1.57 -16.19 25.11
CA GLY A 155 -2.86 -15.68 24.67
C GLY A 155 -2.82 -14.35 23.93
N PHE A 156 -1.70 -14.02 23.28
CA PHE A 156 -1.54 -12.81 22.45
C PHE A 156 -1.68 -13.09 20.94
N ALA A 157 -1.71 -14.36 20.54
CA ALA A 157 -1.91 -14.77 19.16
C ALA A 157 -2.79 -16.02 19.10
N ASP A 158 -3.39 -16.26 17.94
CA ASP A 158 -4.14 -17.45 17.62
C ASP A 158 -3.46 -18.16 16.43
N LEU A 159 -3.65 -19.48 16.33
CA LEU A 159 -3.23 -20.25 15.16
C LEU A 159 -4.35 -20.24 14.12
N GLU A 160 -4.09 -19.64 12.96
CA GLU A 160 -4.99 -19.71 11.81
C GLU A 160 -4.56 -20.82 10.87
N GLN A 161 -5.53 -21.62 10.44
CA GLN A 161 -5.29 -22.66 9.45
C GLN A 161 -5.01 -21.99 8.11
N ALA A 162 -3.91 -22.36 7.46
CA ALA A 162 -3.56 -21.81 6.15
C ALA A 162 -4.59 -22.24 5.09
N ASP A 163 -4.85 -21.37 4.12
CA ASP A 163 -5.77 -21.66 2.99
C ASP A 163 -5.33 -22.88 2.18
N ASN A 164 -4.03 -23.17 2.17
CA ASN A 164 -3.46 -24.35 1.54
C ASN A 164 -3.04 -25.37 2.63
N PRO A 165 -3.59 -26.60 2.62
CA PRO A 165 -3.29 -27.63 3.63
C PRO A 165 -1.82 -28.06 3.69
N ASP A 166 -1.04 -27.78 2.64
CA ASP A 166 0.40 -28.08 2.61
C ASP A 166 1.24 -27.02 3.36
N HIS A 167 0.66 -25.89 3.74
CA HIS A 167 1.34 -24.86 4.52
C HIS A 167 1.08 -25.04 6.03
N PRO A 168 2.09 -24.78 6.88
CA PRO A 168 1.89 -24.80 8.32
C PRO A 168 0.88 -23.71 8.74
N PRO A 169 0.16 -23.92 9.86
CA PRO A 169 -0.73 -22.90 10.41
C PRO A 169 0.04 -21.62 10.71
N GLU A 170 -0.61 -20.49 10.46
CA GLU A 170 -0.02 -19.18 10.62
C GLU A 170 -0.32 -18.64 12.02
N VAL A 171 0.68 -18.02 12.65
CA VAL A 171 0.49 -17.36 13.95
C VAL A 171 0.02 -15.94 13.69
N VAL A 172 -1.19 -15.61 14.15
CA VAL A 172 -1.84 -14.33 13.89
C VAL A 172 -2.15 -13.61 15.20
N LEU A 173 -1.77 -12.35 15.33
CA LEU A 173 -2.10 -11.58 16.55
C LEU A 173 -3.62 -11.47 16.73
N ASN A 174 -4.09 -11.83 17.92
CA ASN A 174 -5.45 -11.55 18.36
C ASN A 174 -5.57 -10.10 18.86
N LEU A 175 -6.77 -9.68 19.29
CA LEU A 175 -6.99 -8.29 19.73
C LEU A 175 -6.03 -7.86 20.85
N LYS A 176 -5.79 -8.75 21.82
CA LYS A 176 -4.86 -8.49 22.94
C LYS A 176 -3.43 -8.28 22.44
N GLY A 177 -2.96 -9.14 21.52
CA GLY A 177 -1.67 -9.00 20.85
C GLY A 177 -1.54 -7.71 20.07
N GLN A 178 -2.54 -7.38 19.27
CA GLN A 178 -2.58 -6.16 18.46
C GLN A 178 -2.44 -4.92 19.35
N LEU A 179 -3.26 -4.80 20.40
CA LEU A 179 -3.18 -3.69 21.36
C LEU A 179 -1.79 -3.61 22.02
N ARG A 180 -1.26 -4.75 22.47
CA ARG A 180 0.05 -4.82 23.13
C ARG A 180 1.19 -4.33 22.23
N PHE A 181 1.14 -4.64 20.94
CA PHE A 181 2.16 -4.29 19.95
C PHE A 181 1.89 -2.97 19.22
N GLY A 182 0.93 -2.16 19.68
CA GLY A 182 0.72 -0.81 19.15
C GLY A 182 -0.23 -0.72 17.95
N PHE A 183 -0.94 -1.80 17.62
CA PHE A 183 -1.93 -1.82 16.53
C PHE A 183 -3.30 -1.42 17.05
N HIS A 184 -3.81 -0.28 16.55
CA HIS A 184 -5.06 0.31 17.03
C HIS A 184 -5.87 0.85 15.85
N ASN A 185 -7.20 0.82 15.97
CA ASN A 185 -8.09 1.37 14.96
C ASN A 185 -8.35 2.86 15.21
N LEU A 186 -7.30 3.66 15.15
CA LEU A 186 -7.40 5.10 15.41
C LEU A 186 -7.84 5.88 14.17
N PHE A 187 -7.58 5.35 12.97
CA PHE A 187 -7.82 6.05 11.72
C PHE A 187 -9.30 6.12 11.37
N VAL A 188 -10.04 5.01 11.49
CA VAL A 188 -11.46 4.95 11.10
C VAL A 188 -12.32 5.86 11.95
N THR A 189 -12.10 5.86 13.27
CA THR A 189 -12.81 6.76 14.18
C THR A 189 -12.57 8.22 13.78
N LYS A 190 -11.32 8.57 13.41
CA LYS A 190 -10.99 9.94 13.00
C LYS A 190 -11.66 10.34 11.68
N GLU A 191 -11.64 9.48 10.67
CA GLU A 191 -12.31 9.74 9.38
C GLU A 191 -13.83 9.90 9.58
N LEU A 192 -14.46 9.04 10.39
CA LEU A 192 -15.88 9.18 10.71
C LEU A 192 -16.20 10.51 11.42
N LEU A 193 -15.32 10.96 12.33
CA LEU A 193 -15.50 12.26 12.98
C LEU A 193 -15.38 13.42 11.99
N ILE A 194 -14.44 13.35 11.05
CA ILE A 194 -14.30 14.34 9.97
C ILE A 194 -15.55 14.37 9.08
N ASP A 195 -16.11 13.21 8.73
CA ASP A 195 -17.32 13.12 7.93
C ASP A 195 -18.54 13.67 8.69
N ILE A 196 -18.69 13.36 9.98
CA ILE A 196 -19.76 13.92 10.82
C ILE A 196 -19.62 15.45 10.91
N ASP A 197 -18.41 15.97 11.13
CA ASP A 197 -18.16 17.41 11.18
C ASP A 197 -18.51 18.11 9.85
N ARG A 198 -18.17 17.48 8.72
CA ARG A 198 -18.53 17.96 7.38
C ARG A 198 -20.06 17.98 7.18
N GLU A 199 -20.75 16.95 7.63
CA GLU A 199 -22.21 16.88 7.57
C GLU A 199 -22.85 17.98 8.43
N LEU A 200 -22.37 18.20 9.66
CA LEU A 200 -22.86 19.27 10.54
C LEU A 200 -22.60 20.66 9.99
N SER A 201 -21.48 20.86 9.28
CA SER A 201 -21.20 22.14 8.61
C SER A 201 -22.29 22.54 7.60
N LYS A 202 -23.07 21.59 7.07
CA LYS A 202 -24.21 21.91 6.20
C LYS A 202 -25.33 22.66 6.92
N TYR A 203 -25.50 22.45 8.24
CA TYR A 203 -26.41 23.24 9.07
C TYR A 203 -25.94 24.69 9.19
N ASP A 204 -24.64 24.91 9.38
CA ASP A 204 -24.07 26.26 9.50
C ASP A 204 -24.31 27.10 8.23
N PHE A 205 -24.33 26.45 7.06
CA PHE A 205 -24.59 27.10 5.78
C PHE A 205 -26.08 27.14 5.37
N GLY A 206 -26.99 26.61 6.20
CA GLY A 206 -28.43 26.60 5.91
C GLY A 206 -28.79 25.81 4.65
N LEU A 207 -28.04 24.74 4.34
CA LEU A 207 -28.28 23.95 3.13
C LEU A 207 -29.56 23.12 3.25
N PRO A 208 -30.35 22.98 2.18
CA PRO A 208 -31.67 22.30 2.22
C PRO A 208 -31.60 20.79 2.49
N SER A 209 -30.41 20.19 2.38
CA SER A 209 -30.13 18.79 2.70
C SER A 209 -29.44 18.66 4.05
N ALA A 210 -30.01 19.28 5.09
CA ALA A 210 -29.44 19.20 6.43
C ALA A 210 -29.56 17.75 6.96
N PRO A 211 -28.49 17.18 7.55
CA PRO A 211 -28.50 15.79 7.96
C PRO A 211 -29.43 15.54 9.16
N TYR A 212 -29.97 14.33 9.28
CA TYR A 212 -30.89 13.99 10.37
C TYR A 212 -30.16 13.93 11.72
N LEU A 213 -30.34 14.96 12.57
CA LEU A 213 -29.62 15.13 13.84
C LEU A 213 -29.72 13.92 14.78
N PRO A 214 -30.89 13.26 14.97
CA PRO A 214 -30.96 12.09 15.83
C PRO A 214 -30.10 10.90 15.37
N ALA A 215 -29.90 10.73 14.07
CA ALA A 215 -28.97 9.70 13.56
C ALA A 215 -27.52 10.07 13.89
N ILE A 216 -27.14 11.35 13.74
CA ILE A 216 -25.79 11.82 14.12
C ILE A 216 -25.55 11.62 15.63
N THR A 217 -26.51 11.97 16.48
CA THR A 217 -26.43 11.71 17.93
C THR A 217 -26.23 10.22 18.22
N GLY A 218 -26.96 9.35 17.54
CA GLY A 218 -26.79 7.90 17.66
C GLY A 218 -25.38 7.43 17.29
N MET A 219 -24.83 7.93 16.18
CA MET A 219 -23.47 7.63 15.73
C MET A 219 -22.42 8.12 16.73
N LEU A 220 -22.51 9.37 17.19
CA LEU A 220 -21.56 9.95 18.15
C LEU A 220 -21.57 9.19 19.49
N ASN A 221 -22.74 8.77 19.98
CA ASN A 221 -22.84 7.94 21.18
C ASN A 221 -22.20 6.55 20.99
N GLY A 222 -22.32 5.98 19.80
CA GLY A 222 -21.66 4.72 19.44
C GLY A 222 -20.14 4.87 19.42
N LEU A 223 -19.64 5.94 18.81
CA LEU A 223 -18.21 6.28 18.76
C LEU A 223 -17.65 6.54 20.17
N GLU A 224 -18.33 7.31 21.01
CA GLU A 224 -17.90 7.59 22.39
C GLU A 224 -17.74 6.29 23.19
N LYS A 225 -18.74 5.40 23.13
CA LYS A 225 -18.68 4.09 23.79
C LYS A 225 -17.51 3.23 23.26
N GLY A 226 -17.27 3.26 21.95
CA GLY A 226 -16.15 2.54 21.34
C GLY A 226 -14.79 3.06 21.81
N VAL A 227 -14.63 4.38 21.87
CA VAL A 227 -13.41 5.04 22.38
C VAL A 227 -13.21 4.73 23.87
N GLU A 228 -14.26 4.79 24.69
CA GLU A 228 -14.18 4.48 26.12
C GLU A 228 -13.84 3.01 26.39
N ALA A 229 -14.43 2.08 25.63
CA ALA A 229 -14.08 0.66 25.70
C ALA A 229 -12.60 0.46 25.35
N THR A 230 -12.14 1.07 24.25
CA THR A 230 -10.73 0.96 23.83
C THR A 230 -9.76 1.56 24.86
N LEU A 231 -10.11 2.71 25.46
CA LEU A 231 -9.33 3.32 26.55
C LEU A 231 -9.29 2.41 27.79
N SER A 232 -10.40 1.77 28.13
CA SER A 232 -10.48 0.81 29.22
C SER A 232 -9.60 -0.42 28.94
N ASP A 233 -9.65 -0.95 27.71
CA ASP A 233 -8.83 -2.08 27.28
C ASP A 233 -7.33 -1.73 27.30
N LEU A 234 -6.97 -0.51 26.89
CA LEU A 234 -5.60 0.00 26.98
C LEU A 234 -5.12 0.22 28.42
N ALA A 235 -6.02 0.60 29.32
CA ALA A 235 -5.70 0.77 30.73
C ALA A 235 -5.48 -0.58 31.44
N GLN A 236 -6.06 -1.67 30.91
CA GLN A 236 -5.72 -3.02 31.32
C GLN A 236 -4.33 -3.36 30.77
N VAL A 237 -3.29 -2.91 31.48
CA VAL A 237 -1.90 -3.22 31.15
C VAL A 237 -1.69 -4.72 31.31
N HIS A 238 -1.86 -5.47 30.22
CA HIS A 238 -1.43 -6.85 30.18
C HIS A 238 0.10 -6.86 30.27
N PRO A 239 0.69 -7.68 31.16
CA PRO A 239 2.14 -7.82 31.21
C PRO A 239 2.64 -8.21 29.82
N ALA A 240 3.75 -7.62 29.41
CA ALA A 240 4.33 -7.92 28.12
C ALA A 240 4.60 -9.42 27.99
N PRO A 241 4.28 -10.05 26.84
CA PRO A 241 4.61 -11.44 26.65
C PRO A 241 6.12 -11.62 26.77
N VAL A 242 6.55 -12.72 27.37
CA VAL A 242 7.95 -13.06 27.60
C VAL A 242 8.48 -13.86 26.42
N ASP A 243 9.65 -13.48 25.89
CA ASP A 243 10.38 -14.24 24.88
C ASP A 243 10.96 -15.50 25.53
N PRO A 244 10.57 -16.71 25.10
CA PRO A 244 11.03 -17.97 25.70
C PRO A 244 12.55 -18.16 25.58
N LEU A 245 13.20 -17.51 24.61
CA LEU A 245 14.64 -17.67 24.37
C LEU A 245 15.49 -16.80 25.28
N THR A 246 14.96 -15.66 25.73
CA THR A 246 15.73 -14.66 26.50
C THR A 246 15.20 -14.46 27.92
N GLY A 247 13.97 -14.89 28.20
CA GLY A 247 13.26 -14.59 29.45
C GLY A 247 12.90 -13.11 29.61
N GLN A 248 13.15 -12.28 28.59
CA GLN A 248 12.84 -10.86 28.58
C GLN A 248 11.50 -10.60 27.89
N PRO A 249 10.78 -9.53 28.26
CA PRO A 249 9.56 -9.16 27.56
C PRO A 249 9.83 -8.80 26.09
N PHE A 250 8.93 -9.21 25.19
CA PHE A 250 8.98 -8.81 23.79
C PHE A 250 8.93 -7.28 23.66
N THR A 251 9.97 -6.71 23.05
CA THR A 251 10.05 -5.28 22.71
C THR A 251 9.55 -5.01 21.29
N LYS A 252 9.54 -6.03 20.43
CA LYS A 252 9.12 -5.98 19.04
C LYS A 252 8.35 -7.24 18.69
N LEU A 253 7.46 -7.12 17.70
CA LEU A 253 6.75 -8.25 17.13
C LEU A 253 7.74 -9.16 16.38
N PRO A 254 7.76 -10.49 16.64
CA PRO A 254 8.56 -11.43 15.85
C PRO A 254 8.15 -11.44 14.37
N ALA A 255 9.12 -11.68 13.48
CA ALA A 255 8.90 -11.59 12.03
C ALA A 255 7.92 -12.66 11.49
N CYS A 256 7.81 -13.79 12.17
CA CYS A 256 6.90 -14.89 11.83
C CYS A 256 5.44 -14.65 12.18
N VAL A 257 5.14 -13.62 12.97
CA VAL A 257 3.78 -13.36 13.44
C VAL A 257 3.10 -12.40 12.48
N LYS A 258 1.98 -12.85 11.93
CA LYS A 258 1.15 -12.03 11.06
C LYS A 258 0.16 -11.21 11.87
N ILE A 259 -0.26 -10.11 11.25
CA ILE A 259 -1.33 -9.27 11.76
C ILE A 259 -2.50 -9.57 10.86
N ARG A 260 -3.64 -9.92 11.45
CA ARG A 260 -4.85 -10.20 10.66
C ARG A 260 -5.15 -8.95 9.84
N ASN A 261 -5.05 -9.05 8.52
CA ASN A 261 -5.49 -8.03 7.58
C ASN A 261 -7.03 -8.00 7.58
N ALA A 262 -7.63 -7.62 8.70
CA ALA A 262 -9.03 -7.25 8.75
C ALA A 262 -9.16 -5.86 8.08
N ARG A 263 -9.02 -5.83 6.74
CA ARG A 263 -9.33 -4.71 5.85
C ARG A 263 -8.84 -3.34 6.33
N ASP A 264 -7.55 -3.00 6.19
CA ASP A 264 -7.05 -1.61 6.21
C ASP A 264 -7.28 -0.70 7.45
N LEU A 265 -7.93 -1.15 8.53
CA LEU A 265 -8.33 -0.24 9.63
C LEU A 265 -7.30 -0.11 10.77
N LEU A 266 -6.40 -1.09 10.94
CA LEU A 266 -5.42 -1.11 12.02
C LEU A 266 -4.05 -0.66 11.51
N THR A 267 -3.73 0.62 11.69
CA THR A 267 -2.39 1.14 11.44
C THR A 267 -1.56 1.10 12.71
N ARG A 268 -0.29 0.70 12.59
CA ARG A 268 0.69 0.90 13.67
C ARG A 268 0.76 2.39 13.97
N CYS A 269 0.44 2.77 15.20
CA CYS A 269 0.55 4.15 15.64
C CYS A 269 1.78 4.28 16.53
N ASP A 270 2.80 5.00 16.06
CA ASP A 270 3.97 5.34 16.89
C ASP A 270 3.65 6.45 17.92
N ALA A 271 2.48 7.09 17.79
CA ALA A 271 1.95 8.02 18.79
C ALA A 271 1.31 7.25 19.96
N ASN A 272 1.35 7.84 21.17
CA ASN A 272 0.71 7.28 22.35
C ASN A 272 -0.80 7.07 22.10
N PRO A 273 -1.30 5.81 22.01
CA PRO A 273 -2.70 5.55 21.66
C PRO A 273 -3.68 6.19 22.63
N GLN A 274 -3.31 6.33 23.91
CA GLN A 274 -4.14 6.96 24.94
C GLN A 274 -4.35 8.45 24.67
N GLU A 275 -3.32 9.17 24.22
CA GLU A 275 -3.42 10.59 23.88
C GLU A 275 -4.30 10.80 22.64
N VAL A 276 -4.14 9.96 21.62
CA VAL A 276 -4.95 10.04 20.40
C VAL A 276 -6.43 9.77 20.70
N LEU A 277 -6.73 8.73 21.49
CA LEU A 277 -8.10 8.42 21.89
C LEU A 277 -8.69 9.52 22.80
N ALA A 278 -7.89 10.14 23.67
CA ALA A 278 -8.33 11.26 24.48
C ALA A 278 -8.67 12.50 23.62
N ALA A 279 -7.89 12.77 22.58
CA ALA A 279 -8.19 13.82 21.60
C ALA A 279 -9.49 13.51 20.85
N GLN A 280 -9.66 12.29 20.33
CA GLN A 280 -10.89 11.86 19.65
C GLN A 280 -12.12 11.97 20.56
N ARG A 281 -12.00 11.62 21.84
CA ARG A 281 -13.08 11.81 22.82
C ARG A 281 -13.43 13.28 23.01
N THR A 282 -12.45 14.17 22.96
CA THR A 282 -12.67 15.61 23.04
C THR A 282 -13.42 16.11 21.79
N ASP A 283 -13.03 15.63 20.60
CA ASP A 283 -13.71 15.94 19.34
C ASP A 283 -15.17 15.46 19.35
N ILE A 284 -15.42 14.22 19.80
CA ILE A 284 -16.78 13.66 19.94
C ILE A 284 -17.65 14.55 20.83
N LYS A 285 -17.13 15.00 21.98
CA LYS A 285 -17.84 15.89 22.89
C LYS A 285 -18.15 17.25 22.24
N GLY A 286 -17.21 17.80 21.48
CA GLY A 286 -17.42 19.04 20.73
C GLY A 286 -18.55 18.90 19.69
N LEU A 287 -18.54 17.82 18.91
CA LEU A 287 -19.58 17.54 17.91
C LEU A 287 -20.95 17.29 18.56
N ARG A 288 -21.01 16.57 19.67
CA ARG A 288 -22.26 16.35 20.43
C ARG A 288 -22.89 17.66 20.88
N ARG A 289 -22.09 18.56 21.44
CA ARG A 289 -22.57 19.88 21.86
C ARG A 289 -23.16 20.68 20.68
N ARG A 290 -22.52 20.65 19.51
CA ARG A 290 -23.06 21.30 18.30
C ARG A 290 -24.40 20.71 17.88
N VAL A 291 -24.53 19.39 17.91
CA VAL A 291 -25.80 18.70 17.60
C VAL A 291 -26.91 19.10 18.57
N GLU A 292 -26.60 19.19 19.86
CA GLU A 292 -27.54 19.67 20.89
C GLU A 292 -27.99 21.11 20.59
N GLU A 293 -27.05 22.01 20.28
CA GLU A 293 -27.34 23.40 19.90
C GLU A 293 -28.24 23.50 18.66
N TYR A 294 -28.00 22.70 17.62
CA TYR A 294 -28.88 22.66 16.44
C TYR A 294 -30.27 22.10 16.76
N THR A 295 -30.34 21.05 17.59
CA THR A 295 -31.61 20.42 17.98
C THR A 295 -32.48 21.43 18.74
N GLU A 296 -31.89 22.17 19.68
CA GLU A 296 -32.59 23.23 20.41
C GLU A 296 -33.08 24.35 19.49
N SER A 297 -32.29 24.72 18.48
CA SER A 297 -32.65 25.73 17.47
C SER A 297 -33.83 25.27 16.61
N GLU A 298 -33.82 24.03 16.12
CA GLU A 298 -34.95 23.45 15.37
C GLU A 298 -36.22 23.33 16.21
N ASP A 299 -36.10 22.92 17.47
CA ASP A 299 -37.22 22.83 18.39
C ASP A 299 -37.81 24.21 18.69
N TYR A 300 -36.96 25.23 18.83
CA TYR A 300 -37.38 26.62 18.99
C TYR A 300 -38.12 27.13 17.75
N GLN A 301 -37.57 26.88 16.55
CA GLN A 301 -38.23 27.25 15.28
C GLN A 301 -39.58 26.55 15.12
N ARG A 302 -39.66 25.23 15.39
CA ARG A 302 -40.92 24.48 15.35
C ARG A 302 -41.95 25.02 16.33
N LYS A 303 -41.56 25.36 17.56
CA LYS A 303 -42.45 26.00 18.55
C LYS A 303 -42.94 27.36 18.07
N ARG A 304 -42.05 28.17 17.50
CA ARG A 304 -42.41 29.48 16.96
C ARG A 304 -43.39 29.36 15.78
N GLU A 305 -43.12 28.47 14.83
CA GLU A 305 -44.03 28.22 13.70
C GLU A 305 -45.39 27.67 14.15
N ALA A 306 -45.42 26.82 15.18
CA ALA A 306 -46.68 26.34 15.76
C ALA A 306 -47.49 27.49 16.37
N LEU A 307 -46.83 28.42 17.07
CA LEU A 307 -47.47 29.63 17.61
C LEU A 307 -47.92 30.61 16.51
N GLU A 308 -47.21 30.71 15.39
CA GLU A 308 -47.62 31.53 14.25
C GLU A 308 -48.81 30.92 13.49
N LYS A 309 -48.92 29.58 13.43
CA LYS A 309 -50.04 28.87 12.77
C LYS A 309 -51.30 28.84 13.62
N ASP A 310 -51.15 28.68 14.94
CA ASP A 310 -52.23 28.76 15.92
C ASP A 310 -51.93 29.94 16.87
N PRO A 311 -52.24 31.19 16.47
CA PRO A 311 -52.02 32.34 17.34
C PRO A 311 -52.70 32.07 18.68
N PRO A 312 -52.00 32.28 19.80
CA PRO A 312 -52.50 31.90 21.10
C PRO A 312 -53.88 32.52 21.29
N LEU A 313 -54.79 31.75 21.89
CA LEU A 313 -56.13 32.16 22.31
C LEU A 313 -56.18 33.55 22.98
N VAL A 314 -55.05 34.09 23.44
CA VAL A 314 -54.87 35.47 23.90
C VAL A 314 -55.23 36.52 22.83
N GLU A 315 -54.88 36.37 21.55
CA GLU A 315 -55.29 37.35 20.52
C GLU A 315 -56.79 37.20 20.17
N VAL A 316 -57.29 35.97 20.18
CA VAL A 316 -58.73 35.69 20.01
C VAL A 316 -59.53 36.19 21.22
N LEU A 317 -58.98 36.10 22.43
CA LEU A 317 -59.58 36.58 23.67
C LEU A 317 -59.45 38.09 23.80
N GLU A 318 -58.36 38.74 23.37
CA GLU A 318 -58.25 40.20 23.31
C GLU A 318 -59.20 40.79 22.27
N ALA A 319 -59.36 40.15 21.11
CA ALA A 319 -60.38 40.52 20.14
C ALA A 319 -61.79 40.35 20.73
N SER A 320 -62.04 39.25 21.45
CA SER A 320 -63.31 39.00 22.14
C SER A 320 -63.57 39.97 23.31
N PHE A 321 -62.52 40.38 24.04
CA PHE A 321 -62.60 41.35 25.13
C PHE A 321 -62.84 42.76 24.62
N LYS A 322 -62.25 43.17 23.48
CA LYS A 322 -62.57 44.45 22.82
C LYS A 322 -64.02 44.51 22.35
N VAL A 323 -64.55 43.40 21.83
CA VAL A 323 -65.98 43.27 21.49
C VAL A 323 -66.88 43.36 22.73
N LEU A 324 -66.49 42.74 23.85
CA LEU A 324 -67.23 42.80 25.12
C LEU A 324 -67.11 44.16 25.85
N ALA A 325 -66.00 44.88 25.67
CA ALA A 325 -65.76 46.21 26.24
C ALA A 325 -66.50 47.34 25.50
N GLY A 326 -67.24 47.03 24.43
CA GLY A 326 -68.00 48.01 23.65
C GLY A 326 -67.14 48.86 22.72
N GLU A 327 -65.86 48.51 22.53
CA GLU A 327 -65.01 49.11 21.51
C GLU A 327 -65.43 48.56 20.15
N THR A 328 -66.24 49.34 19.45
CA THR A 328 -66.71 48.99 18.11
C THR A 328 -65.49 48.96 17.17
N PRO A 329 -65.26 47.86 16.42
CA PRO A 329 -64.19 47.84 15.43
C PRO A 329 -64.45 48.98 14.44
N GLN A 330 -63.53 49.95 14.36
CA GLN A 330 -63.57 50.96 13.31
C GLN A 330 -63.57 50.23 11.97
N GLN A 331 -64.71 50.29 11.27
CA GLN A 331 -64.79 49.82 9.89
C GLN A 331 -63.70 50.52 9.07
N PRO A 332 -62.90 49.79 8.28
CA PRO A 332 -62.02 50.42 7.32
C PRO A 332 -62.89 51.24 6.37
N SER A 333 -62.69 52.56 6.40
CA SER A 333 -63.38 53.52 5.55
C SER A 333 -63.09 53.20 4.09
N ALA A 334 -64.12 52.73 3.38
CA ALA A 334 -64.15 52.65 1.94
C ALA A 334 -64.13 54.06 1.34
N GLN A 335 -62.95 54.56 0.96
CA GLN A 335 -62.81 55.73 0.11
C GLN A 335 -61.66 55.54 -0.88
N GLY A 336 -61.99 55.62 -2.17
CA GLY A 336 -61.00 55.93 -3.21
C GLY A 336 -61.00 55.02 -4.44
N SER A 337 -62.12 54.88 -5.15
CA SER A 337 -62.12 54.49 -6.56
C SER A 337 -61.52 55.62 -7.40
N GLY A 338 -60.24 55.46 -7.79
CA GLY A 338 -59.55 56.30 -8.77
C GLY A 338 -59.20 55.49 -10.02
N PRO A 339 -59.76 55.80 -11.20
CA PRO A 339 -59.35 55.22 -12.48
C PRO A 339 -58.12 55.98 -13.02
N ALA A 340 -57.16 55.26 -13.62
CA ALA A 340 -56.51 55.59 -14.89
C ALA A 340 -55.19 54.81 -15.09
N ASP A 341 -55.13 54.12 -16.24
CA ASP A 341 -54.01 54.08 -17.17
C ASP A 341 -52.63 53.53 -16.74
N GLY A 342 -52.40 52.28 -17.15
CA GLY A 342 -51.51 52.02 -18.28
C GLY A 342 -50.00 52.14 -18.08
N LYS A 343 -49.32 50.98 -18.04
CA LYS A 343 -48.10 50.59 -18.82
C LYS A 343 -47.51 49.31 -18.21
N VAL A 344 -47.63 48.18 -18.89
CA VAL A 344 -46.62 47.57 -19.80
C VAL A 344 -45.27 47.32 -19.11
N GLY A 345 -44.95 46.03 -18.93
CA GLY A 345 -43.65 45.50 -18.51
C GLY A 345 -43.82 44.10 -17.92
N ALA A 346 -44.08 43.07 -18.73
CA ALA A 346 -43.11 42.22 -19.42
C ALA A 346 -42.33 41.25 -18.49
N LYS A 347 -42.45 39.95 -18.83
CA LYS A 347 -41.56 38.81 -18.53
C LYS A 347 -41.56 38.27 -17.10
N GLN A 348 -41.46 36.97 -16.83
CA GLN A 348 -41.58 35.70 -17.56
C GLN A 348 -41.49 34.67 -16.43
N HIS A 349 -42.54 33.92 -16.11
CA HIS A 349 -42.40 32.70 -15.30
C HIS A 349 -42.54 31.50 -16.22
N ARG A 350 -41.40 30.88 -16.49
CA ARG A 350 -41.30 29.57 -17.15
C ARG A 350 -41.44 28.53 -16.05
N GLN A 351 -42.59 27.87 -16.01
CA GLN A 351 -42.71 26.54 -15.41
C GLN A 351 -41.87 25.57 -16.26
N THR A 352 -41.03 24.79 -15.60
CA THR A 352 -40.64 23.47 -16.10
C THR A 352 -40.79 22.50 -14.95
N ASN A 353 -41.85 21.70 -15.03
CA ASN A 353 -41.79 20.30 -14.64
C ASN A 353 -40.61 19.64 -15.38
N ASN A 354 -39.88 18.76 -14.71
CA ASN A 354 -39.52 17.47 -15.28
C ASN A 354 -38.86 16.53 -14.26
N ILE A 355 -39.44 15.32 -14.24
CA ILE A 355 -38.88 13.98 -13.98
C ILE A 355 -38.55 13.64 -12.54
#